data_AF-A0A9K3D964-F1
#
_entry.id   AF-A0A9K3D964-F1
#
_cell.length_a   1.000
_cell.length_b   1.000
_cell.length_c   1.000
_cell.angle_alpha   90.00
_cell.angle_beta   90.00
_cell.angle_gamma   90.00
#
_symmetry.space_group_name_H-M   'P 1'
#
loop_
_entity.id
_entity.type
_entity.pdbx_description
1 polymer ?
#
loop_
_entity_poly.entity_id
_entity_poly.type
_entity_poly.pdbx_seq_one_letter_code
_entity_poly.pdbx_strand_id
1 'polypeptide(L)'
;MRLNAFLLVAALLGLCIAERERHISSSTGGLHCLNESGAPVDWWVVLKYNLQSGASDAAIEDGYGYAYLDSVNSRHLMTSEGTLKDTDKGAVSLTMKMIQ
;
A
#
# COMPACT_ATOMS: atom_id res chain seq x y z
N MET A 1 47.63 -7.54 -28.92
CA MET A 1 46.24 -7.35 -28.45
C MET A 1 46.27 -7.22 -26.93
N ARG A 2 46.18 -6.00 -26.39
CA ARG A 2 45.98 -5.79 -24.95
C ARG A 2 44.47 -5.72 -24.73
N LEU A 3 43.91 -6.78 -24.16
CA LEU A 3 42.51 -6.80 -23.73
C LEU A 3 42.38 -5.76 -22.60
N ASN A 4 41.59 -4.71 -22.85
CA ASN A 4 41.43 -3.58 -21.93
C ASN A 4 40.79 -4.08 -20.63
N ALA A 5 41.53 -4.13 -19.53
CA ALA A 5 41.04 -4.52 -18.21
C ALA A 5 39.78 -3.74 -17.78
N PHE A 6 39.61 -2.52 -18.30
CA PHE A 6 38.42 -1.68 -18.12
C PHE A 6 37.12 -2.33 -18.62
N LEU A 7 37.16 -3.11 -19.71
CA LEU A 7 35.97 -3.80 -20.23
C LEU A 7 35.54 -4.96 -19.35
N LEU A 8 36.48 -5.62 -18.67
CA LEU A 8 36.19 -6.74 -17.77
C LEU A 8 35.57 -6.26 -16.44
N VAL A 9 36.04 -5.13 -15.91
CA VAL A 9 35.50 -4.53 -14.67
C VAL A 9 34.08 -3.98 -14.89
N ALA A 10 33.80 -3.38 -16.06
CA ALA A 10 32.46 -2.92 -16.40
C ALA A 10 31.45 -4.08 -16.53
N ALA A 11 31.87 -5.24 -17.08
CA ALA A 11 31.02 -6.43 -17.18
C ALA A 11 30.71 -7.05 -15.81
N LEU A 12 31.69 -7.06 -14.89
CA LEU A 12 31.50 -7.59 -13.52
C LEU A 12 30.61 -6.66 -12.66
N LEU A 13 30.75 -5.33 -12.79
CA LEU A 13 29.85 -4.37 -12.13
C LEU A 13 28.44 -4.40 -12.73
N GLY A 14 28.31 -4.64 -14.04
CA GLY A 14 27.00 -4.82 -14.69
C GLY A 14 26.26 -6.08 -14.22
N LEU A 15 26.97 -7.17 -13.93
CA LEU A 15 26.35 -8.38 -13.36
C LEU A 15 25.88 -8.18 -11.91
N CYS A 16 26.59 -7.41 -11.09
CA CYS A 16 26.20 -7.20 -9.69
C CYS A 16 24.93 -6.35 -9.50
N ILE A 17 24.57 -5.51 -10.48
CA ILE A 17 23.37 -4.66 -10.39
C ILE A 17 22.11 -5.42 -10.88
N ALA A 18 22.28 -6.51 -11.63
CA ALA A 18 21.16 -7.30 -12.15
C ALA A 18 20.51 -8.24 -11.11
N GLU A 19 21.14 -8.46 -9.94
CA GLU A 19 20.64 -9.45 -8.97
C GLU A 19 19.78 -8.86 -7.83
N ARG A 20 19.50 -7.55 -7.82
CA ARG A 20 18.72 -6.90 -6.72
C ARG A 20 17.21 -6.78 -6.97
N GLU A 21 16.63 -7.62 -7.82
CA GLU A 21 15.18 -7.69 -7.97
C GLU A 21 14.69 -9.13 -8.01
N ARG A 22 14.92 -9.88 -6.92
CA ARG A 22 14.04 -11.00 -6.61
C ARG A 22 12.76 -10.45 -6.01
N HIS A 23 11.88 -9.96 -6.86
CA HIS A 23 10.46 -9.96 -6.55
C HIS A 23 10.07 -11.42 -6.29
N ILE A 24 9.80 -11.77 -5.03
CA ILE A 24 9.09 -12.99 -4.71
C ILE A 24 7.65 -12.78 -5.18
N SER A 25 7.42 -12.95 -6.48
CA SER A 25 6.08 -13.14 -7.02
C SER A 25 5.67 -14.58 -6.71
N SER A 26 5.40 -14.89 -5.44
CA SER A 26 4.67 -16.11 -5.13
C SER A 26 3.21 -15.85 -5.49
N SER A 27 2.78 -16.34 -6.65
CA SER A 27 1.38 -16.38 -7.08
C SER A 27 0.58 -17.40 -6.27
N THR A 28 0.65 -17.33 -4.95
CA THR A 28 -0.43 -17.80 -4.09
C THR A 28 -1.55 -16.80 -4.23
N GLY A 29 -2.78 -17.25 -4.47
CA GLY A 29 -3.97 -16.48 -4.09
C GLY A 29 -3.99 -16.32 -2.57
N GLY A 30 -3.04 -15.56 -2.04
CA GLY A 30 -2.76 -15.38 -0.63
C GLY A 30 -3.64 -14.30 -0.05
N LEU A 31 -3.78 -14.31 1.27
CA LEU A 31 -4.38 -13.20 1.98
C LEU A 31 -3.39 -12.03 1.97
N HIS A 32 -3.83 -10.91 1.42
CA HIS A 32 -3.06 -9.67 1.35
C HIS A 32 -3.88 -8.54 1.95
N CYS A 33 -3.20 -7.56 2.55
CA CYS A 33 -3.87 -6.30 2.84
C CYS A 33 -4.11 -5.58 1.51
N LEU A 34 -5.31 -5.05 1.31
CA LEU A 34 -5.63 -4.19 0.17
C LEU A 34 -5.70 -2.74 0.64
N ASN A 35 -5.11 -1.83 -0.13
CA ASN A 35 -5.23 -0.40 0.14
C ASN A 35 -6.56 0.18 -0.34
N GLU A 36 -6.72 1.50 -0.23
CA GLU A 36 -7.98 2.17 -0.60
C GLU A 36 -8.34 2.06 -2.08
N SER A 37 -7.37 1.82 -2.97
CA SER A 37 -7.59 1.58 -4.39
C SER A 37 -7.70 0.08 -4.76
N GLY A 38 -7.60 -0.82 -3.78
CA GLY A 38 -7.65 -2.26 -3.99
C GLY A 38 -6.33 -2.90 -4.43
N ALA A 39 -5.22 -2.16 -4.39
CA ALA A 39 -3.90 -2.72 -4.64
C ALA A 39 -3.36 -3.46 -3.40
N PRO A 40 -2.67 -4.60 -3.56
CA PRO A 40 -2.00 -5.28 -2.46
C PRO A 40 -0.92 -4.39 -1.81
N VAL A 41 -0.90 -4.37 -0.48
CA VAL A 41 0.11 -3.69 0.35
C VAL A 41 0.54 -4.61 1.49
N ASP A 42 1.72 -4.37 2.05
CA ASP A 42 2.23 -5.17 3.16
C ASP A 42 1.48 -4.84 4.46
N TRP A 43 1.17 -3.57 4.66
CA TRP A 43 0.44 -3.08 5.81
C TRP A 43 -0.30 -1.77 5.48
N TRP A 44 -1.37 -1.53 6.25
CA TRP A 44 -2.04 -0.24 6.32
C TRP A 44 -2.49 0.04 7.75
N VAL A 45 -2.73 1.31 8.06
CA VAL A 45 -3.24 1.80 9.33
C VAL A 45 -4.43 2.70 9.08
N VAL A 46 -5.47 2.51 9.87
CA VAL A 46 -6.68 3.36 9.90
C VAL A 46 -6.80 3.99 11.28
N LEU A 47 -7.00 5.30 11.31
CA LEU A 47 -7.37 6.04 12.52
C LEU A 47 -8.79 6.59 12.36
N LYS A 48 -9.76 5.91 12.98
CA LYS A 48 -11.16 6.33 12.98
C LYS A 48 -11.34 7.64 13.75
N TYR A 49 -12.09 8.58 13.17
CA TYR A 49 -12.51 9.79 13.88
C TYR A 49 -13.69 9.51 14.83
N ASN A 50 -13.74 10.25 15.93
CA ASN A 50 -14.88 10.20 16.84
C ASN A 50 -16.11 10.84 16.16
N LEU A 51 -17.29 10.36 16.55
CA LEU A 51 -18.54 11.03 16.19
C LEU A 51 -18.52 12.45 16.75
N GLN A 52 -18.79 13.43 15.89
CA GLN A 52 -18.83 14.85 16.27
C GLN A 52 -20.04 15.51 15.62
N SER A 53 -21.10 15.70 16.40
CA SER A 53 -22.33 16.37 15.94
C SER A 53 -22.04 17.78 15.41
N GLY A 54 -22.59 18.12 14.24
CA GLY A 54 -22.38 19.42 13.59
C GLY A 54 -21.00 19.59 12.94
N ALA A 55 -20.24 18.51 12.73
CA ALA A 55 -19.04 18.54 11.89
C ALA A 55 -19.43 18.88 10.44
N SER A 56 -18.58 19.63 9.73
CA SER A 56 -18.80 19.96 8.32
C SER A 56 -18.65 18.77 7.38
N ASP A 57 -17.91 17.75 7.82
CA ASP A 57 -17.72 16.50 7.11
C ASP A 57 -18.75 15.48 7.62
N ALA A 58 -19.64 15.02 6.73
CA ALA A 58 -20.69 14.08 7.06
C ALA A 58 -20.17 12.72 7.56
N ALA A 59 -19.00 12.27 7.10
CA ALA A 59 -18.40 11.03 7.57
C ALA A 59 -17.93 11.17 9.02
N ILE A 60 -17.41 12.33 9.42
CA ILE A 60 -17.05 12.64 10.81
C ILE A 60 -18.31 12.83 11.67
N GLU A 61 -19.31 13.53 11.16
CA GLU A 61 -20.59 13.72 11.86
C GLU A 61 -21.27 12.39 12.18
N ASP A 62 -21.25 11.45 11.23
CA ASP A 62 -21.78 10.10 11.43
C ASP A 62 -20.86 9.19 12.27
N GLY A 63 -19.60 9.59 12.51
CA GLY A 63 -18.60 8.81 13.24
C GLY A 63 -18.05 7.61 12.46
N TYR A 64 -17.93 7.71 11.14
CA TYR A 64 -17.32 6.69 10.26
C TYR A 64 -16.17 7.21 9.38
N GLY A 65 -15.88 8.51 9.44
CA GLY A 65 -14.70 9.09 8.80
C GLY A 65 -13.41 8.57 9.46
N TYR A 66 -12.34 8.53 8.69
CA TYR A 66 -11.05 8.04 9.17
C TYR A 66 -9.89 8.65 8.39
N ALA A 67 -8.71 8.62 9.00
CA ALA A 67 -7.44 8.82 8.32
C ALA A 67 -6.77 7.49 7.96
N TYR A 68 -6.00 7.48 6.88
CA TYR A 68 -5.40 6.31 6.27
C TYR A 68 -3.90 6.52 6.01
N LEU A 69 -3.13 5.43 6.15
CA LEU A 69 -1.71 5.35 5.83
C LEU A 69 -1.39 3.91 5.40
N ASP A 70 -0.53 3.73 4.39
CA ASP A 70 -0.08 2.41 3.95
C ASP A 70 1.43 2.37 3.67
N SER A 71 1.91 1.19 3.30
CA SER A 71 3.32 0.95 3.02
C SER A 71 3.85 1.57 1.71
N VAL A 72 2.99 2.13 0.85
CA VAL A 72 3.34 2.49 -0.54
C VAL A 72 3.10 3.97 -0.86
N ASN A 73 1.94 4.49 -0.51
CA ASN A 73 1.39 5.74 -1.02
C ASN A 73 1.58 6.93 -0.06
N SER A 74 1.75 6.68 1.24
CA SER A 74 1.68 7.75 2.24
C SER A 74 2.86 7.74 3.22
N ARG A 75 3.40 8.94 3.51
CA ARG A 75 4.40 9.14 4.60
C ARG A 75 3.77 9.63 5.90
N HIS A 76 2.49 9.98 5.87
CA HIS A 76 1.70 10.51 6.97
C HIS A 76 0.23 10.12 6.80
N LEU A 77 -0.54 10.14 7.89
CA LEU A 77 -1.98 9.89 7.85
C LEU A 77 -2.70 10.96 7.02
N MET A 78 -3.50 10.52 6.06
CA MET A 78 -4.31 11.37 5.19
C MET A 78 -5.79 11.08 5.45
N THR A 79 -6.65 12.09 5.49
CA THR A 79 -8.10 11.87 5.56
C THR A 79 -8.55 11.08 4.35
N SER A 80 -9.26 9.97 4.58
CA SER A 80 -9.82 9.14 3.52
C SER A 80 -11.00 9.85 2.85
N GLU A 81 -11.15 9.64 1.54
CA GLU A 81 -12.37 10.02 0.81
C GLU A 81 -13.53 9.03 1.03
N GLY A 82 -13.23 7.86 1.60
CA GLY A 82 -14.20 6.83 1.95
C GLY A 82 -14.66 6.91 3.41
N THR A 83 -15.60 6.04 3.75
CA THR A 83 -16.11 5.89 5.12
C THR A 83 -16.00 4.43 5.56
N LEU A 84 -15.90 4.18 6.87
CA LEU A 84 -15.89 2.81 7.41
C LEU A 84 -17.25 2.07 7.28
N LYS A 85 -18.28 2.74 6.76
CA LYS A 85 -19.58 2.14 6.40
C LYS A 85 -19.56 1.51 5.01
N ASP A 86 -18.63 1.93 4.15
CA ASP A 86 -18.61 1.49 2.76
C ASP A 86 -18.34 -0.02 2.69
N THR A 87 -19.06 -0.74 1.83
CA THR A 87 -18.91 -2.19 1.71
C THR A 87 -18.06 -2.59 0.51
N ASP A 88 -17.76 -1.67 -0.40
CA ASP A 88 -17.10 -1.93 -1.68
C ASP A 88 -15.89 -1.04 -1.98
N LYS A 89 -15.56 -0.13 -1.07
CA LYS A 89 -14.40 0.76 -1.14
C LYS A 89 -13.75 0.91 0.24
N GLY A 90 -12.53 1.42 0.24
CA GLY A 90 -11.73 1.57 1.46
C GLY A 90 -10.97 0.30 1.82
N ALA A 91 -9.77 0.49 2.37
CA ALA A 91 -8.83 -0.60 2.65
C ALA A 91 -9.42 -1.70 3.56
N VAL A 92 -10.21 -1.32 4.56
CA VAL A 92 -10.86 -2.25 5.50
C VAL A 92 -11.80 -3.20 4.78
N SER A 93 -12.76 -2.67 4.02
CA SER A 93 -13.80 -3.45 3.37
C SER A 93 -13.25 -4.29 2.23
N LEU A 94 -12.30 -3.76 1.47
CA LEU A 94 -11.60 -4.50 0.42
C LEU A 94 -10.79 -5.66 0.99
N THR A 95 -10.05 -5.44 2.07
CA THR A 95 -9.30 -6.52 2.75
C THR A 95 -10.25 -7.57 3.36
N MET A 96 -11.35 -7.14 3.99
CA MET A 96 -12.32 -8.05 4.63
C MET A 96 -13.03 -8.95 3.62
N LYS A 97 -13.33 -8.46 2.42
CA LYS A 97 -13.92 -9.25 1.33
C LYS A 97 -13.09 -10.46 0.90
N MET A 98 -11.79 -10.46 1.18
CA MET A 98 -10.93 -11.61 0.87
C MET A 98 -11.10 -12.78 1.85
N ILE A 99 -11.75 -12.56 3.01
CA ILE A 99 -11.87 -13.54 4.09
C ILE A 99 -13.32 -13.89 4.48
N GLN A 100 -14.32 -13.31 3.80
CA GLN A 100 -15.74 -13.56 4.01
C GLN A 100 -16.35 -14.30 2.83
#